data_AF-A0A445FC40-F1
#
_entry.id   AF-A0A445FC40-F1
#
_cell.length_a   1.000
_cell.length_b   1.000
_cell.length_c   1.000
_cell.angle_alpha   90.00
_cell.angle_beta   90.00
_cell.angle_gamma   90.00
#
_symmetry.space_group_name_H-M   'P 1'
#
loop_
_entity.id
_entity.type
_entity.pdbx_description
1 polymer ?
#
loop_
_entity_poly.entity_id
_entity_poly.type
_entity_poly.pdbx_seq_one_letter_code
_entity_poly.pdbx_strand_id
1 'polypeptide(L)'
;KEANMPSKKLKQLWLSWDLSWAKNHPSELQENFEQILDVLQPHTQQLLTLGMIRYKGVHFPQWISSASLKSLSLNCLPNLIRLSREDGENMSRGLSILEITQCPKLLGLPCLPSINDLRIEGKCNQDFLGSIHKLGSLKSLRFIYNDKLTCFPDEMLQNLTSLKMLEFCRLYKLKWYQSSVDPMVFATSPSPPTFNYNQTLVPIFNGEAYDYWSIQMRTLFISQDLWDVIENGYLVPESQEELATWTTAKQKEYKQNKQHDAKALLFIQQGVSREIFPRIMQAKNAKEAWGTLKNEFKGTDKMHRLPFPKTYWRVKAPLKLVHADIWGPSSTPSFGGRRYFLLFVDDYTRMMWVYFIQQKSDAFSCFKEFKALVEKQSGHSLKILRTDRRGEFNGHIFINFCNDHGIKKELTVHHTPQQNGIAERKNITIVEMAQSMLQHKNLPKNLWAEVVSTTIYILNRSPTKVVLNMTPYEAWFNRKPTVDHFKVFGCVAYSHIPKENREKLDEKEKSASLSAIVTNLKVTNYSNQIQSS
;
A
#
# COMPACT_ATOMS: atom_id res chain seq x y z
N LYS A 1 7.84 -43.76 9.35
CA LYS A 1 7.97 -45.24 9.32
C LYS A 1 6.61 -45.93 9.24
N GLU A 2 5.61 -45.52 10.04
CA GLU A 2 4.25 -46.11 10.00
C GLU A 2 3.45 -45.88 8.71
N ALA A 3 3.74 -44.82 7.95
CA ALA A 3 3.04 -44.50 6.70
C ALA A 3 3.33 -45.45 5.51
N ASN A 4 3.99 -46.58 5.74
CA ASN A 4 4.30 -47.60 4.73
C ASN A 4 5.03 -47.04 3.47
N MET A 5 5.89 -46.04 3.68
CA MET A 5 6.67 -45.33 2.63
C MET A 5 7.51 -46.23 1.71
N PRO A 6 8.09 -47.36 2.15
CA PRO A 6 8.79 -48.30 1.26
C PRO A 6 7.94 -48.81 0.09
N SER A 7 6.62 -48.89 0.26
CA SER A 7 5.70 -49.32 -0.80
C SER A 7 5.34 -48.22 -1.81
N LYS A 8 5.74 -46.97 -1.56
CA LYS A 8 5.31 -45.79 -2.33
C LYS A 8 6.45 -45.28 -3.22
N LYS A 9 6.19 -45.18 -4.53
CA LYS A 9 7.11 -44.56 -5.52
C LYS A 9 7.02 -43.03 -5.44
N LEU A 10 7.69 -42.44 -4.44
CA LEU A 10 7.65 -41.00 -4.19
C LEU A 10 8.43 -40.20 -5.24
N LYS A 11 7.73 -39.47 -6.10
CA LYS A 11 8.33 -38.59 -7.13
C LYS A 11 8.46 -37.14 -6.70
N GLN A 12 7.60 -36.67 -5.80
CA GLN A 12 7.57 -35.29 -5.33
C GLN A 12 7.40 -35.25 -3.81
N LEU A 13 8.13 -34.37 -3.16
CA LEU A 13 8.10 -34.21 -1.71
C LEU A 13 8.10 -32.71 -1.39
N TRP A 14 7.13 -32.27 -0.60
CA TRP A 14 7.03 -30.91 -0.10
C TRP A 14 7.02 -30.93 1.41
N LEU A 15 7.97 -30.22 1.99
CA LEU A 15 8.16 -30.09 3.43
C LEU A 15 7.83 -28.65 3.83
N SER A 16 6.73 -28.44 4.56
CA SER A 16 6.28 -27.11 5.01
C SER A 16 5.84 -27.12 6.46
N TRP A 17 6.38 -26.20 7.26
CA TRP A 17 6.04 -26.06 8.67
C TRP A 17 5.56 -24.64 8.97
N ASP A 18 4.31 -24.53 9.42
CA ASP A 18 3.81 -23.29 10.00
C ASP A 18 4.28 -23.19 11.47
N LEU A 19 4.72 -22.02 11.91
CA LEU A 19 5.10 -21.76 13.31
C LEU A 19 3.94 -21.14 14.09
N SER A 20 2.78 -20.94 13.45
CA SER A 20 1.60 -20.35 14.08
C SER A 20 0.97 -21.23 15.18
N TRP A 21 1.18 -22.56 15.13
CA TRP A 21 0.63 -23.52 16.09
C TRP A 21 1.59 -23.91 17.23
N ALA A 22 2.90 -23.75 17.05
CA ALA A 22 3.92 -24.12 18.04
C ALA A 22 4.21 -22.95 19.00
N LYS A 23 3.20 -22.53 19.79
CA LYS A 23 3.39 -21.50 20.83
C LYS A 23 4.18 -21.99 22.05
N ASN A 24 4.33 -23.29 22.25
CA ASN A 24 4.81 -23.84 23.52
C ASN A 24 6.19 -24.54 23.46
N HIS A 25 6.67 -25.06 22.33
CA HIS A 25 7.97 -25.77 22.25
C HIS A 25 8.65 -25.59 20.87
N PRO A 26 9.41 -24.50 20.63
CA PRO A 26 10.07 -24.26 19.34
C PRO A 26 11.32 -25.14 19.10
N SER A 27 11.88 -25.75 20.14
CA SER A 27 13.12 -26.55 20.11
C SER A 27 12.87 -28.01 19.69
N GLU A 28 11.75 -28.60 20.11
CA GLU A 28 11.44 -30.04 19.91
C GLU A 28 11.08 -30.40 18.44
N LEU A 29 10.77 -29.41 17.60
CA LEU A 29 10.47 -29.63 16.17
C LEU A 29 11.71 -29.63 15.27
N GLN A 30 12.88 -29.20 15.77
CA GLN A 30 14.11 -29.13 14.98
C GLN A 30 14.76 -30.50 14.82
N GLU A 31 14.78 -31.33 15.88
CA GLU A 31 15.27 -32.71 15.82
C GLU A 31 14.44 -33.58 14.85
N ASN A 32 13.14 -33.28 14.71
CA ASN A 32 12.28 -34.01 13.77
C ASN A 32 12.65 -33.80 12.30
N PHE A 33 13.29 -32.68 11.90
CA PHE A 33 13.48 -32.39 10.48
C PHE A 33 14.60 -33.24 9.85
N GLU A 34 15.78 -33.26 10.46
CA GLU A 34 16.89 -34.10 10.00
C GLU A 34 16.55 -35.57 10.16
N GLN A 35 15.85 -35.96 11.24
CA GLN A 35 15.35 -37.33 11.41
C GLN A 35 14.34 -37.73 10.34
N ILE A 36 13.41 -36.84 9.94
CA ILE A 36 12.48 -37.10 8.83
C ILE A 36 13.26 -37.25 7.53
N LEU A 37 14.23 -36.38 7.27
CA LEU A 37 15.08 -36.46 6.09
C LEU A 37 15.89 -37.77 6.05
N ASP A 38 16.48 -38.19 7.16
CA ASP A 38 17.25 -39.43 7.27
C ASP A 38 16.36 -40.67 7.14
N VAL A 39 15.14 -40.65 7.69
CA VAL A 39 14.15 -41.73 7.49
C VAL A 39 13.70 -41.82 6.03
N LEU A 40 13.66 -40.69 5.31
CA LEU A 40 13.28 -40.62 3.91
C LEU A 40 14.44 -40.95 2.96
N GLN A 41 15.70 -40.87 3.39
CA GLN A 41 16.89 -41.11 2.57
C GLN A 41 16.82 -42.38 1.69
N PRO A 42 16.41 -43.58 2.18
CA PRO A 42 16.34 -44.77 1.33
C PRO A 42 15.27 -44.69 0.23
N HIS A 43 14.30 -43.78 0.37
CA HIS A 43 13.11 -43.66 -0.46
C HIS A 43 13.20 -42.51 -1.47
N THR A 44 14.26 -41.70 -1.40
CA THR A 44 14.43 -40.49 -2.21
C THR A 44 15.26 -40.72 -3.48
N GLN A 45 15.68 -41.96 -3.75
CA GLN A 45 16.41 -42.33 -4.98
C GLN A 45 15.62 -42.12 -6.28
N GLN A 46 14.28 -42.03 -6.21
CA GLN A 46 13.40 -41.74 -7.36
C GLN A 46 12.77 -40.35 -7.28
N LEU A 47 13.16 -39.55 -6.30
CA LEU A 47 12.59 -38.22 -6.08
C LEU A 47 13.01 -37.29 -7.21
N LEU A 48 12.03 -36.69 -7.88
CA LEU A 48 12.23 -35.74 -8.98
C LEU A 48 12.12 -34.30 -8.49
N THR A 49 11.27 -34.03 -7.51
CA THR A 49 11.01 -32.68 -6.99
C THR A 49 11.07 -32.65 -5.47
N LEU A 50 11.83 -31.71 -4.92
CA LEU A 50 11.90 -31.43 -3.50
C LEU A 50 11.58 -29.96 -3.24
N GLY A 51 10.59 -29.69 -2.40
CA GLY A 51 10.25 -28.36 -1.93
C GLY A 51 10.40 -28.26 -0.42
N MET A 52 11.05 -27.20 0.06
CA MET A 52 11.32 -26.99 1.48
C MET A 52 10.96 -25.58 1.88
N ILE A 53 10.12 -25.45 2.91
CA ILE A 53 9.65 -24.18 3.44
C ILE A 53 10.07 -24.09 4.91
N ARG A 54 10.79 -23.02 5.28
CA ARG A 54 11.19 -22.71 6.68
C ARG A 54 12.15 -23.70 7.33
N TYR A 55 12.99 -24.37 6.54
CA TYR A 55 14.10 -25.17 7.06
C TYR A 55 15.11 -24.28 7.83
N LYS A 56 15.48 -24.70 9.04
CA LYS A 56 16.39 -23.96 9.94
C LYS A 56 17.80 -24.55 10.01
N GLY A 57 18.07 -25.69 9.37
CA GLY A 57 19.41 -26.26 9.34
C GLY A 57 20.37 -25.40 8.50
N VAL A 58 21.65 -25.55 8.81
CA VAL A 58 22.73 -24.72 8.23
C VAL A 58 23.17 -25.25 6.87
N HIS A 59 23.06 -26.58 6.66
CA HIS A 59 23.42 -27.32 5.45
C HIS A 59 22.35 -28.36 5.12
N PHE A 60 22.31 -28.87 3.89
CA PHE A 60 21.49 -30.03 3.57
C PHE A 60 22.19 -31.36 3.93
N PRO A 61 21.43 -32.42 4.27
CA PRO A 61 21.97 -33.78 4.33
C PRO A 61 22.54 -34.23 2.98
N GLN A 62 23.63 -35.00 3.01
CA GLN A 62 24.38 -35.42 1.81
C GLN A 62 23.52 -36.15 0.75
N TRP A 63 22.47 -36.86 1.17
CA TRP A 63 21.62 -37.61 0.25
C TRP A 63 20.75 -36.74 -0.67
N ILE A 64 20.54 -35.45 -0.34
CA ILE A 64 19.79 -34.52 -1.18
C ILE A 64 20.46 -34.32 -2.54
N SER A 65 21.75 -34.65 -2.67
CA SER A 65 22.49 -34.76 -3.93
C SER A 65 22.08 -35.96 -4.81
N SER A 66 20.96 -36.64 -4.52
CA SER A 66 20.44 -37.78 -5.30
C SER A 66 20.37 -37.48 -6.80
N ALA A 67 20.92 -38.38 -7.62
CA ALA A 67 21.02 -38.22 -9.08
C ALA A 67 19.65 -38.03 -9.79
N SER A 68 18.56 -38.46 -9.17
CA SER A 68 17.20 -38.37 -9.75
C SER A 68 16.56 -36.99 -9.64
N LEU A 69 17.06 -36.14 -8.73
CA LEU A 69 16.42 -34.87 -8.41
C LEU A 69 16.55 -33.88 -9.57
N LYS A 70 15.40 -33.43 -10.11
CA LYS A 70 15.29 -32.51 -11.25
C LYS A 70 14.91 -31.09 -10.86
N SER A 71 14.20 -30.92 -9.74
CA SER A 71 13.70 -29.62 -9.29
C SER A 71 13.83 -29.47 -7.77
N LEU A 72 14.39 -28.34 -7.34
CA LEU A 72 14.56 -27.98 -5.93
C LEU A 72 13.97 -26.59 -5.68
N SER A 73 13.05 -26.47 -4.72
CA SER A 73 12.43 -25.20 -4.33
C SER A 73 12.69 -24.92 -2.84
N LEU A 74 13.36 -23.81 -2.56
CA LEU A 74 13.81 -23.40 -1.23
C LEU A 74 13.11 -22.10 -0.84
N ASN A 75 12.32 -22.11 0.22
CA ASN A 75 11.49 -20.96 0.57
C ASN A 75 11.56 -20.60 2.06
N CYS A 76 11.98 -19.37 2.38
CA CYS A 76 12.12 -18.83 3.72
C CYS A 76 13.09 -19.65 4.60
N LEU A 77 14.31 -19.94 4.13
CA LEU A 77 15.33 -20.65 4.91
C LEU A 77 16.28 -19.62 5.57
N PRO A 78 16.06 -19.21 6.84
CA PRO A 78 16.78 -18.09 7.45
C PRO A 78 18.23 -18.40 7.84
N ASN A 79 18.58 -19.67 7.96
CA ASN A 79 19.87 -20.14 8.49
C ASN A 79 20.71 -20.94 7.49
N LEU A 80 20.17 -21.22 6.30
CA LEU A 80 20.90 -21.97 5.29
C LEU A 80 22.08 -21.13 4.78
N ILE A 81 23.30 -21.66 4.91
CA ILE A 81 24.53 -20.99 4.49
C ILE A 81 25.03 -21.55 3.15
N ARG A 82 24.91 -22.87 2.95
CA ARG A 82 25.35 -23.57 1.72
C ARG A 82 24.41 -24.73 1.38
N LEU A 83 24.35 -25.08 0.09
CA LEU A 83 23.58 -26.23 -0.39
C LEU A 83 24.30 -27.57 -0.12
N SER A 84 25.63 -27.60 -0.09
CA SER A 84 26.45 -28.77 0.27
C SER A 84 27.16 -28.55 1.61
N ARG A 85 27.63 -29.64 2.22
CA ARG A 85 28.47 -29.58 3.43
C ARG A 85 29.92 -29.26 3.07
N GLU A 86 30.42 -29.76 1.95
CA GLU A 86 31.80 -29.54 1.51
C GLU A 86 31.87 -28.63 0.27
N ASP A 87 32.92 -27.80 0.23
CA ASP A 87 33.22 -26.94 -0.92
C ASP A 87 33.70 -27.81 -2.10
N GLY A 88 32.91 -27.87 -3.17
CA GLY A 88 33.23 -28.65 -4.38
C GLY A 88 32.45 -29.95 -4.54
N GLU A 89 31.61 -30.34 -3.58
CA GLU A 89 30.65 -31.43 -3.78
C GLU A 89 29.63 -31.04 -4.85
N ASN A 90 29.61 -31.80 -5.95
CA ASN A 90 28.60 -31.65 -6.99
C ASN A 90 27.25 -32.08 -6.43
N MET A 91 26.32 -31.14 -6.31
CA MET A 91 24.89 -31.43 -6.15
C MET A 91 24.38 -32.16 -7.40
N SER A 92 23.22 -32.79 -7.30
CA SER A 92 22.75 -33.78 -8.28
C SER A 92 22.95 -33.36 -9.74
N ARG A 93 23.61 -34.23 -10.53
CA ARG A 93 23.86 -33.99 -11.96
C ARG A 93 22.58 -33.84 -12.80
N GLY A 94 21.42 -34.19 -12.25
CA GLY A 94 20.12 -34.07 -12.90
C GLY A 94 19.34 -32.79 -12.58
N LEU A 95 19.84 -31.93 -11.68
CA LEU A 95 19.08 -30.76 -11.23
C LEU A 95 18.94 -29.74 -12.36
N SER A 96 17.70 -29.54 -12.81
CA SER A 96 17.37 -28.67 -13.95
C SER A 96 16.71 -27.36 -13.54
N ILE A 97 16.03 -27.33 -12.39
CA ILE A 97 15.29 -26.17 -11.89
C ILE A 97 15.67 -25.92 -10.43
N LEU A 98 16.02 -24.68 -10.11
CA LEU A 98 16.31 -24.23 -8.76
C LEU A 98 15.53 -22.94 -8.47
N GLU A 99 14.71 -22.98 -7.44
CA GLU A 99 13.97 -21.82 -6.94
C GLU A 99 14.44 -21.47 -5.54
N ILE A 100 14.80 -20.21 -5.31
CA ILE A 100 15.29 -19.71 -4.03
C ILE A 100 14.48 -18.48 -3.65
N THR A 101 13.70 -18.58 -2.58
CA THR A 101 12.84 -17.53 -2.06
C THR A 101 13.24 -17.19 -0.63
N GLN A 102 13.59 -15.94 -0.33
CA GLN A 102 13.92 -15.43 1.01
C GLN A 102 14.97 -16.26 1.78
N CYS A 103 16.14 -16.49 1.17
CA CYS A 103 17.27 -17.19 1.79
C CYS A 103 18.45 -16.23 2.05
N PRO A 104 18.40 -15.41 3.11
CA PRO A 104 19.28 -14.24 3.26
C PRO A 104 20.74 -14.58 3.63
N LYS A 105 21.02 -15.77 4.15
CA LYS A 105 22.37 -16.20 4.59
C LYS A 105 23.08 -17.13 3.61
N LEU A 106 22.43 -17.50 2.50
CA LEU A 106 23.03 -18.38 1.50
C LEU A 106 24.21 -17.64 0.84
N LEU A 107 25.41 -18.21 0.92
CA LEU A 107 26.65 -17.55 0.48
C LEU A 107 27.05 -17.89 -0.96
N GLY A 108 26.60 -19.02 -1.51
CA GLY A 108 27.01 -19.45 -2.85
C GLY A 108 26.35 -20.73 -3.31
N LEU A 109 26.39 -20.96 -4.63
CA LEU A 109 25.95 -22.18 -5.28
C LEU A 109 27.13 -23.12 -5.57
N PRO A 110 26.95 -24.44 -5.39
CA PRO A 110 27.89 -25.44 -5.88
C PRO A 110 27.82 -25.51 -7.42
N CYS A 111 28.72 -26.28 -8.03
CA CYS A 111 28.64 -26.57 -9.46
C CYS A 111 27.37 -27.37 -9.76
N LEU A 112 26.49 -26.81 -10.61
CA LEU A 112 25.23 -27.42 -11.04
C LEU A 112 25.23 -27.53 -12.57
N PRO A 113 25.85 -28.57 -13.15
CA PRO A 113 26.17 -28.62 -14.58
C PRO A 113 24.95 -28.80 -15.50
N SER A 114 23.77 -29.09 -14.96
CA SER A 114 22.53 -29.31 -15.73
C SER A 114 21.41 -28.32 -15.40
N ILE A 115 21.73 -27.27 -14.63
CA ILE A 115 20.74 -26.25 -14.28
C ILE A 115 20.34 -25.49 -15.54
N ASN A 116 19.03 -25.44 -15.83
CA ASN A 116 18.47 -24.73 -16.97
C ASN A 116 17.70 -23.48 -16.52
N ASP A 117 17.04 -23.53 -15.36
CA ASP A 117 16.21 -22.45 -14.85
C ASP A 117 16.55 -22.14 -13.38
N LEU A 118 16.93 -20.89 -13.12
CA LEU A 118 17.23 -20.37 -11.79
C LEU A 118 16.31 -19.19 -11.49
N ARG A 119 15.48 -19.34 -10.46
CA ARG A 119 14.59 -18.29 -9.96
C ARG A 119 15.04 -17.86 -8.57
N ILE A 120 15.29 -16.56 -8.41
CA ILE A 120 15.73 -15.94 -7.18
C ILE A 120 14.70 -14.89 -6.76
N GLU A 121 14.11 -15.06 -5.58
CA GLU A 121 13.06 -14.21 -5.06
C GLU A 121 13.35 -13.70 -3.65
N GLY A 122 13.21 -12.40 -3.40
CA GLY A 122 13.42 -11.81 -2.08
C GLY A 122 14.89 -11.64 -1.68
N LYS A 123 15.17 -11.56 -0.37
CA LYS A 123 16.50 -11.23 0.17
C LYS A 123 17.50 -12.36 -0.09
N CYS A 124 18.53 -12.07 -0.90
CA CYS A 124 19.69 -12.95 -1.13
C CYS A 124 21.00 -12.19 -0.85
N ASN A 125 22.06 -12.91 -0.48
CA ASN A 125 23.39 -12.32 -0.27
C ASN A 125 24.04 -11.94 -1.62
N GLN A 126 24.84 -10.87 -1.63
CA GLN A 126 25.67 -10.47 -2.77
C GLN A 126 26.72 -11.54 -3.13
N ASP A 127 27.32 -12.18 -2.13
CA ASP A 127 28.31 -13.26 -2.35
C ASP A 127 27.69 -14.43 -3.14
N PHE A 128 26.41 -14.71 -2.89
CA PHE A 128 25.66 -15.74 -3.61
C PHE A 128 25.52 -15.41 -5.10
N LEU A 129 25.30 -14.14 -5.45
CA LEU A 129 25.22 -13.70 -6.84
C LEU A 129 26.55 -13.88 -7.56
N GLY A 130 27.66 -13.67 -6.86
CA GLY A 130 29.00 -13.88 -7.38
C GLY A 130 29.25 -15.32 -7.83
N SER A 131 28.47 -16.31 -7.36
CA SER A 131 28.62 -17.71 -7.76
C SER A 131 27.86 -18.11 -9.03
N ILE A 132 26.98 -17.25 -9.56
CA ILE A 132 26.11 -17.57 -10.71
C ILE A 132 26.92 -17.82 -12.00
N HIS A 133 28.06 -17.15 -12.17
CA HIS A 133 28.94 -17.36 -13.34
C HIS A 133 29.37 -18.83 -13.51
N LYS A 134 29.31 -19.66 -12.46
CA LYS A 134 29.66 -21.08 -12.52
C LYS A 134 28.62 -21.95 -13.24
N LEU A 135 27.46 -21.39 -13.60
CA LEU A 135 26.29 -22.12 -14.12
C LEU A 135 26.19 -22.07 -15.66
N GLY A 136 27.19 -22.58 -16.37
CA GLY A 136 27.28 -22.43 -17.84
C GLY A 136 26.10 -23.01 -18.66
N SER A 137 25.33 -23.95 -18.12
CA SER A 137 24.16 -24.55 -18.78
C SER A 137 22.87 -23.73 -18.65
N LEU A 138 22.89 -22.64 -17.87
CA LEU A 138 21.70 -21.89 -17.50
C LEU A 138 21.05 -21.23 -18.72
N LYS A 139 19.74 -21.46 -18.92
CA LYS A 139 18.94 -20.91 -20.03
C LYS A 139 18.00 -19.79 -19.59
N SER A 140 17.54 -19.84 -18.34
CA SER A 140 16.62 -18.88 -17.73
C SER A 140 17.14 -18.45 -16.36
N LEU A 141 17.27 -17.15 -16.16
CA LEU A 141 17.64 -16.53 -14.90
C LEU A 141 16.63 -15.44 -14.55
N ARG A 142 15.96 -15.58 -13.41
CA ARG A 142 14.93 -14.63 -12.96
C ARG A 142 15.23 -14.08 -11.58
N PHE A 143 15.17 -12.77 -11.44
CA PHE A 143 15.24 -12.06 -10.16
C PHE A 143 13.93 -11.35 -9.88
N ILE A 144 13.33 -11.64 -8.73
CA ILE A 144 12.00 -11.13 -8.37
C ILE A 144 12.03 -10.55 -6.94
N TYR A 145 11.47 -9.36 -6.70
CA TYR A 145 11.27 -8.79 -5.34
C TYR A 145 12.54 -8.67 -4.46
N ASN A 146 13.73 -8.42 -5.04
CA ASN A 146 14.96 -8.31 -4.25
C ASN A 146 15.30 -6.85 -3.90
N ASP A 147 14.59 -6.31 -2.90
CA ASP A 147 14.70 -4.90 -2.46
C ASP A 147 16.06 -4.52 -1.82
N LYS A 148 16.91 -5.51 -1.55
CA LYS A 148 18.25 -5.30 -0.98
C LYS A 148 19.35 -5.29 -2.05
N LEU A 149 19.04 -5.73 -3.26
CA LEU A 149 19.99 -5.79 -4.34
C LEU A 149 20.26 -4.38 -4.89
N THR A 150 21.48 -3.90 -4.74
CA THR A 150 21.90 -2.55 -5.14
C THR A 150 22.69 -2.52 -6.45
N CYS A 151 23.41 -3.61 -6.75
CA CYS A 151 24.17 -3.84 -7.97
C CYS A 151 24.33 -5.36 -8.17
N PHE A 152 24.60 -5.78 -9.40
CA PHE A 152 25.07 -7.14 -9.68
C PHE A 152 26.60 -7.18 -9.61
N PRO A 153 27.22 -8.29 -9.17
CA PRO A 153 28.67 -8.46 -9.24
C PRO A 153 29.18 -8.34 -10.67
N ASP A 154 30.36 -7.75 -10.83
CA ASP A 154 31.08 -7.78 -12.10
C ASP A 154 31.30 -9.24 -12.53
N GLU A 155 31.23 -9.49 -13.84
CA GLU A 155 31.42 -10.83 -14.42
C GLU A 155 30.37 -11.90 -14.05
N MET A 156 29.29 -11.57 -13.32
CA MET A 156 28.23 -12.53 -12.96
C MET A 156 27.68 -13.31 -14.17
N LEU A 157 27.62 -12.67 -15.34
CA LEU A 157 27.08 -13.24 -16.58
C LEU A 157 28.15 -13.78 -17.54
N GLN A 158 29.45 -13.58 -17.26
CA GLN A 158 30.56 -13.76 -18.21
C GLN A 158 30.65 -15.17 -18.80
N ASN A 159 30.18 -16.19 -18.07
CA ASN A 159 30.26 -17.60 -18.47
C ASN A 159 28.89 -18.26 -18.74
N LEU A 160 27.81 -17.47 -18.85
CA LEU A 160 26.44 -17.96 -19.09
C LEU A 160 26.09 -18.01 -20.58
N THR A 161 26.88 -18.74 -21.38
CA THR A 161 26.75 -18.78 -22.85
C THR A 161 25.43 -19.38 -23.34
N SER A 162 24.73 -20.15 -22.50
CA SER A 162 23.44 -20.77 -22.83
C SER A 162 22.21 -19.92 -22.47
N LEU A 163 22.40 -18.74 -21.87
CA LEU A 163 21.32 -17.92 -21.31
C LEU A 163 20.46 -17.32 -22.43
N LYS A 164 19.16 -17.62 -22.42
CA LYS A 164 18.16 -17.13 -23.38
C LYS A 164 17.19 -16.14 -22.77
N MET A 165 16.95 -16.24 -21.46
CA MET A 165 16.01 -15.43 -20.73
C MET A 165 16.68 -14.88 -19.48
N LEU A 166 16.68 -13.56 -19.34
CA LEU A 166 17.09 -12.84 -18.15
C LEU A 166 15.97 -11.89 -17.75
N GLU A 167 15.35 -12.14 -16.59
CA GLU A 167 14.21 -11.36 -16.12
C GLU A 167 14.53 -10.65 -14.80
N PHE A 168 14.23 -9.36 -14.75
CA PHE A 168 14.33 -8.54 -13.56
C PHE A 168 12.97 -7.94 -13.22
N CYS A 169 12.37 -8.40 -12.13
CA CYS A 169 11.03 -8.00 -11.71
C CYS A 169 11.08 -7.36 -10.32
N ARG A 170 10.66 -6.09 -10.22
CA ARG A 170 10.50 -5.38 -8.95
C ARG A 170 11.80 -5.30 -8.10
N LEU A 171 12.89 -4.83 -8.72
CA LEU A 171 14.20 -4.58 -8.09
C LEU A 171 14.42 -3.09 -7.79
N TYR A 172 13.73 -2.55 -6.78
CA TYR A 172 13.58 -1.10 -6.60
C TYR A 172 14.84 -0.31 -6.19
N LYS A 173 15.94 -0.98 -5.79
CA LYS A 173 17.18 -0.34 -5.33
C LYS A 173 18.39 -0.53 -6.26
N LEU A 174 18.20 -1.19 -7.40
CA LEU A 174 19.29 -1.44 -8.34
C LEU A 174 19.74 -0.09 -8.94
N LYS A 175 20.97 0.33 -8.62
CA LYS A 175 21.56 1.55 -9.18
C LYS A 175 22.13 1.24 -10.56
N TRP A 176 21.85 2.08 -11.55
CA TRP A 176 22.58 2.08 -12.81
C TRP A 176 23.94 2.73 -12.57
N TYR A 177 25.03 2.00 -12.81
CA TYR A 177 26.35 2.61 -12.90
C TYR A 177 26.47 3.25 -14.29
N GLN A 178 26.48 4.58 -14.35
CA GLN A 178 27.07 5.28 -15.48
C GLN A 178 28.59 5.17 -15.30
N SER A 179 29.23 4.19 -15.96
CA SER A 179 30.69 4.21 -16.05
C SER A 179 31.09 5.41 -16.89
N SER A 180 31.83 6.34 -16.28
CA SER A 180 32.68 7.31 -16.96
C SER A 180 33.72 6.56 -17.79
N VAL A 181 33.39 6.27 -19.05
CA VAL A 181 34.38 5.90 -20.06
C VAL A 181 34.16 6.84 -21.23
N ASP A 182 35.20 7.62 -21.53
CA ASP A 182 35.26 8.56 -22.64
C ASP A 182 34.84 7.92 -23.97
N PRO A 183 34.08 8.63 -24.83
CA PRO A 183 33.80 8.16 -26.17
C PRO A 183 34.98 8.48 -27.07
N MET A 184 35.95 7.56 -27.19
CA MET A 184 36.84 7.55 -28.34
C MET A 184 37.05 6.16 -28.92
N VAL A 185 36.53 6.03 -30.15
CA VAL A 185 37.06 5.29 -31.30
C VAL A 185 37.16 3.77 -31.15
N PHE A 186 36.30 3.03 -31.87
CA PHE A 186 36.75 2.06 -32.86
C PHE A 186 35.72 1.88 -33.99
N ALA A 187 36.26 1.55 -35.17
CA ALA A 187 35.71 1.70 -36.49
C ALA A 187 34.66 0.64 -36.91
N THR A 188 33.73 1.10 -37.75
CA THR A 188 33.13 0.48 -38.95
C THR A 188 32.67 -1.00 -38.99
N SER A 189 31.40 -1.14 -39.39
CA SER A 189 30.71 -2.19 -40.19
C SER A 189 29.94 -3.31 -39.48
N PRO A 190 28.91 -3.92 -40.11
CA PRO A 190 27.77 -3.33 -40.83
C PRO A 190 26.45 -3.49 -40.03
N SER A 191 25.47 -2.64 -40.32
CA SER A 191 24.16 -2.58 -39.66
C SER A 191 23.40 -3.92 -39.66
N PRO A 192 22.85 -4.38 -38.50
CA PRO A 192 21.82 -5.41 -38.47
C PRO A 192 20.50 -4.86 -39.01
N PRO A 193 19.57 -5.72 -39.49
CA PRO A 193 18.32 -5.26 -40.08
C PRO A 193 17.52 -4.47 -39.05
N THR A 194 17.08 -3.29 -39.47
CA THR A 194 16.17 -2.44 -38.69
C THR A 194 14.87 -3.19 -38.44
N PHE A 195 14.74 -3.78 -37.24
CA PHE A 195 13.42 -4.11 -36.72
C PHE A 195 12.74 -2.80 -36.34
N ASN A 196 11.62 -2.56 -36.99
CA ASN A 196 10.80 -1.36 -36.87
C ASN A 196 10.12 -1.35 -35.48
N TYR A 197 10.79 -0.78 -34.47
CA TYR A 197 10.21 -0.54 -33.14
C TYR A 197 9.27 0.67 -33.19
N ASN A 198 8.06 0.47 -33.72
CA ASN A 198 6.99 1.47 -33.64
C ASN A 198 5.66 0.83 -33.21
N GLN A 199 5.70 -0.07 -32.22
CA GLN A 199 4.49 -0.52 -31.52
C GLN A 199 4.56 -0.08 -30.07
N THR A 200 3.77 0.93 -29.73
CA THR A 200 3.51 1.33 -28.34
C THR A 200 2.90 0.13 -27.63
N LEU A 201 3.62 -0.46 -26.66
CA LEU A 201 3.16 -1.62 -25.92
C LEU A 201 1.94 -1.24 -25.06
N VAL A 202 0.76 -1.68 -25.48
CA VAL A 202 -0.49 -1.45 -24.74
C VAL A 202 -0.52 -2.40 -23.53
N PRO A 203 -0.67 -1.90 -22.30
CA PRO A 203 -0.74 -2.75 -21.11
C PRO A 203 -2.03 -3.59 -21.11
N ILE A 204 -1.92 -4.90 -20.85
CA ILE A 204 -3.05 -5.84 -20.88
C ILE A 204 -3.70 -5.94 -19.50
N PHE A 205 -5.02 -5.75 -19.43
CA PHE A 205 -5.85 -5.93 -18.24
C PHE A 205 -6.43 -7.35 -18.18
N ASN A 206 -6.11 -8.08 -17.12
CA ASN A 206 -6.56 -9.44 -16.87
C ASN A 206 -7.64 -9.54 -15.77
N GLY A 207 -8.16 -8.40 -15.28
CA GLY A 207 -9.22 -8.37 -14.26
C GLY A 207 -8.73 -8.02 -12.87
N GLU A 208 -7.41 -8.02 -12.65
CA GLU A 208 -6.79 -7.61 -11.40
C GLU A 208 -6.16 -6.22 -11.51
N ALA A 209 -6.14 -5.49 -10.39
CA ALA A 209 -5.50 -4.18 -10.28
C ALA A 209 -5.95 -3.15 -11.33
N TYR A 210 -7.27 -3.04 -11.58
CA TYR A 210 -7.88 -2.08 -12.52
C TYR A 210 -7.38 -0.63 -12.31
N ASP A 211 -7.21 -0.18 -11.07
CA ASP A 211 -6.68 1.16 -10.77
C ASP A 211 -5.30 1.38 -11.36
N TYR A 212 -4.42 0.38 -11.31
CA TYR A 212 -3.07 0.48 -11.87
C TYR A 212 -3.11 0.48 -13.40
N TRP A 213 -3.87 -0.44 -14.00
CA TRP A 213 -4.03 -0.51 -15.46
C TRP A 213 -4.66 0.77 -16.03
N SER A 214 -5.72 1.28 -15.39
CA SER A 214 -6.43 2.47 -15.85
C SER A 214 -5.56 3.74 -15.80
N ILE A 215 -4.63 3.85 -14.84
CA ILE A 215 -3.63 4.93 -14.81
C ILE A 215 -2.64 4.82 -15.99
N GLN A 216 -2.15 3.61 -16.28
CA GLN A 216 -1.24 3.37 -17.40
C GLN A 216 -1.92 3.67 -18.74
N MET A 217 -3.15 3.19 -18.93
CA MET A 217 -3.95 3.47 -20.12
C MET A 217 -4.29 4.95 -20.26
N ARG A 218 -4.65 5.63 -19.17
CA ARG A 218 -4.87 7.08 -19.20
C ARG A 218 -3.63 7.83 -19.64
N THR A 219 -2.46 7.44 -19.14
CA THR A 219 -1.18 8.04 -19.53
C THR A 219 -0.89 7.81 -21.03
N LEU A 220 -1.17 6.60 -21.54
CA LEU A 220 -1.07 6.28 -22.96
C LEU A 220 -1.99 7.17 -23.80
N PHE A 221 -3.26 7.33 -23.42
CA PHE A 221 -4.22 8.17 -24.14
C PHE A 221 -3.84 9.65 -24.14
N ILE A 222 -3.36 10.17 -23.02
CA ILE A 222 -2.88 11.56 -22.93
C ILE A 222 -1.67 11.75 -23.86
N SER A 223 -0.73 10.80 -23.89
CA SER A 223 0.45 10.88 -24.76
C SER A 223 0.14 10.87 -26.26
N GLN A 224 -1.06 10.40 -26.62
CA GLN A 224 -1.52 10.27 -28.01
C GLN A 224 -2.63 11.27 -28.36
N ASP A 225 -2.93 12.21 -27.45
CA ASP A 225 -3.99 13.23 -27.59
C ASP A 225 -5.41 12.64 -27.79
N LEU A 226 -5.69 11.53 -27.10
CA LEU A 226 -6.94 10.78 -27.23
C LEU A 226 -7.87 10.91 -26.01
N TRP A 227 -7.38 11.46 -24.89
CA TRP A 227 -8.10 11.41 -23.61
C TRP A 227 -9.42 12.20 -23.61
N ASP A 228 -9.45 13.36 -24.30
CA ASP A 228 -10.64 14.22 -24.33
C ASP A 228 -11.86 13.51 -24.93
N VAL A 229 -11.65 12.77 -26.04
CA VAL A 229 -12.69 11.96 -26.70
C VAL A 229 -13.19 10.82 -25.80
N ILE A 230 -12.35 10.27 -24.93
CA ILE A 230 -12.71 9.18 -24.01
C ILE A 230 -13.50 9.71 -22.81
N GLU A 231 -13.11 10.85 -22.25
CA GLU A 231 -13.73 11.42 -21.06
C GLU A 231 -15.03 12.16 -21.40
N ASN A 232 -14.96 13.06 -22.39
CA ASN A 232 -16.05 13.96 -22.73
C ASN A 232 -16.90 13.44 -23.89
N GLY A 233 -16.35 12.56 -24.74
CA GLY A 233 -17.00 12.15 -25.98
C GLY A 233 -16.81 13.20 -27.07
N TYR A 234 -17.52 13.05 -28.18
CA TYR A 234 -17.52 14.05 -29.25
C TYR A 234 -18.91 14.14 -29.88
N LEU A 235 -19.18 15.25 -30.56
CA LEU A 235 -20.45 15.48 -31.25
C LEU A 235 -20.55 14.57 -32.49
N VAL A 236 -21.64 13.81 -32.57
CA VAL A 236 -21.97 12.96 -33.73
C VAL A 236 -23.20 13.56 -34.41
N PRO A 237 -23.15 13.89 -35.71
CA PRO A 237 -24.31 14.41 -36.43
C PRO A 237 -25.39 13.32 -36.54
N GLU A 238 -26.66 13.70 -36.44
CA GLU A 238 -27.81 12.79 -36.51
C GLU A 238 -28.05 12.28 -37.94
N SER A 239 -27.65 13.05 -38.95
CA SER A 239 -27.72 12.65 -40.36
C SER A 239 -26.55 13.19 -41.20
N GLN A 240 -26.36 12.61 -42.39
CA GLN A 240 -25.36 13.13 -43.34
C GLN A 240 -25.74 14.52 -43.86
N GLU A 241 -27.03 14.86 -43.86
CA GLU A 241 -27.54 16.18 -44.26
C GLU A 241 -27.17 17.23 -43.21
N GLU A 242 -27.29 16.91 -41.92
CA GLU A 242 -26.87 17.80 -40.83
C GLU A 242 -25.36 18.07 -40.87
N LEU A 243 -24.55 17.05 -41.13
CA LEU A 243 -23.10 17.22 -41.29
C LEU A 243 -22.75 18.19 -42.43
N ALA A 244 -23.54 18.21 -43.52
CA ALA A 244 -23.35 19.14 -44.63
C ALA A 244 -23.73 20.59 -44.27
N THR A 245 -24.60 20.80 -43.28
CA THR A 245 -24.94 22.15 -42.76
C THR A 245 -23.88 22.73 -41.82
N TRP A 246 -22.97 21.89 -41.29
CA TRP A 246 -21.93 22.35 -40.37
C TRP A 246 -20.83 23.14 -41.10
N THR A 247 -20.27 24.14 -40.42
CA THR A 247 -19.10 24.90 -40.91
C THR A 247 -17.92 23.98 -41.20
N THR A 248 -17.06 24.35 -42.17
CA THR A 248 -15.84 23.60 -42.54
C THR A 248 -14.94 23.28 -41.35
N ALA A 249 -14.85 24.17 -40.35
CA ALA A 249 -14.09 23.95 -39.12
C ALA A 249 -14.68 22.80 -38.28
N LYS A 250 -15.99 22.82 -38.02
CA LYS A 250 -16.72 21.75 -37.31
C LYS A 250 -16.63 20.40 -38.04
N GLN A 251 -16.70 20.40 -39.37
CA GLN A 251 -16.55 19.16 -40.16
C GLN A 251 -15.14 18.56 -40.03
N LYS A 252 -14.10 19.42 -40.03
CA LYS A 252 -12.71 18.99 -39.84
C LYS A 252 -12.48 18.41 -38.44
N GLU A 253 -13.00 19.09 -37.42
CA GLU A 253 -12.94 18.65 -36.02
C GLU A 253 -13.66 17.31 -35.81
N TYR A 254 -14.86 17.13 -36.37
CA TYR A 254 -15.59 15.86 -36.34
C TYR A 254 -14.78 14.72 -36.96
N LYS A 255 -14.16 14.95 -38.12
CA LYS A 255 -13.34 13.93 -38.79
C LYS A 255 -12.13 13.53 -37.94
N GLN A 256 -11.49 14.49 -37.27
CA GLN A 256 -10.37 14.23 -36.37
C GLN A 256 -10.81 13.45 -35.12
N ASN A 257 -11.89 13.89 -34.46
CA ASN A 257 -12.42 13.23 -33.26
C ASN A 257 -12.90 11.80 -33.55
N LYS A 258 -13.50 11.56 -34.72
CA LYS A 258 -13.86 10.22 -35.19
C LYS A 258 -12.63 9.31 -35.35
N GLN A 259 -11.51 9.84 -35.86
CA GLN A 259 -10.26 9.09 -35.96
C GLN A 259 -9.65 8.82 -34.58
N HIS A 260 -9.69 9.81 -33.68
CA HIS A 260 -9.20 9.67 -32.31
C HIS A 260 -10.02 8.63 -31.53
N ASP A 261 -11.35 8.63 -31.66
CA ASP A 261 -12.24 7.64 -31.05
C ASP A 261 -11.89 6.21 -31.52
N ALA A 262 -11.77 6.01 -32.84
CA ALA A 262 -11.42 4.70 -33.40
C ALA A 262 -10.04 4.20 -32.89
N LYS A 263 -9.05 5.09 -32.83
CA LYS A 263 -7.72 4.78 -32.31
C LYS A 263 -7.74 4.47 -30.81
N ALA A 264 -8.51 5.23 -30.03
CA ALA A 264 -8.69 5.00 -28.62
C ALA A 264 -9.38 3.66 -28.35
N LEU A 265 -10.45 3.35 -29.08
CA LEU A 265 -11.18 2.10 -28.95
C LEU A 265 -10.28 0.89 -29.26
N LEU A 266 -9.43 0.99 -30.29
CA LEU A 266 -8.45 -0.03 -30.62
C LEU A 266 -7.48 -0.30 -29.45
N PHE A 267 -6.95 0.76 -28.82
CA PHE A 267 -6.09 0.61 -27.65
C PHE A 267 -6.84 0.00 -26.45
N ILE A 268 -8.10 0.36 -26.21
CA ILE A 268 -8.90 -0.27 -25.14
C ILE A 268 -9.05 -1.77 -25.41
N GLN A 269 -9.37 -2.14 -26.66
CA GLN A 269 -9.54 -3.53 -27.08
C GLN A 269 -8.24 -4.35 -26.98
N GLN A 270 -7.11 -3.78 -27.37
CA GLN A 270 -5.78 -4.40 -27.22
C GLN A 270 -5.32 -4.46 -25.76
N GLY A 271 -5.77 -3.51 -24.95
CA GLY A 271 -5.42 -3.37 -23.53
C GLY A 271 -6.25 -4.24 -22.60
N VAL A 272 -7.16 -5.10 -23.11
CA VAL A 272 -7.92 -6.06 -22.30
C VAL A 272 -7.60 -7.50 -22.71
N SER A 273 -7.61 -8.40 -21.73
CA SER A 273 -7.44 -9.83 -21.96
C SER A 273 -8.64 -10.43 -22.70
N ARG A 274 -8.45 -11.63 -23.27
CA ARG A 274 -9.52 -12.38 -23.95
C ARG A 274 -10.72 -12.69 -23.05
N GLU A 275 -10.51 -12.76 -21.73
CA GLU A 275 -11.58 -13.01 -20.77
C GLU A 275 -12.45 -11.77 -20.52
N ILE A 276 -11.89 -10.57 -20.70
CA ILE A 276 -12.56 -9.28 -20.45
C ILE A 276 -13.11 -8.66 -21.73
N PHE A 277 -12.48 -8.93 -22.87
CA PHE A 277 -12.93 -8.43 -24.18
C PHE A 277 -14.45 -8.60 -24.43
N PRO A 278 -15.11 -9.73 -24.08
CA PRO A 278 -16.56 -9.87 -24.27
C PRO A 278 -17.40 -8.81 -23.55
N ARG A 279 -16.89 -8.17 -22.49
CA ARG A 279 -17.58 -7.12 -21.73
C ARG A 279 -17.71 -5.81 -22.49
N ILE A 280 -16.73 -5.48 -23.31
CA ILE A 280 -16.70 -4.23 -24.10
C ILE A 280 -17.11 -4.44 -25.55
N MET A 281 -17.44 -5.67 -25.94
CA MET A 281 -17.73 -6.04 -27.34
C MET A 281 -18.92 -5.27 -27.94
N GLN A 282 -19.87 -4.83 -27.11
CA GLN A 282 -21.04 -4.06 -27.55
C GLN A 282 -20.82 -2.55 -27.58
N ALA A 283 -19.67 -2.05 -27.10
CA ALA A 283 -19.41 -0.61 -27.05
C ALA A 283 -19.21 -0.03 -28.46
N LYS A 284 -19.91 1.06 -28.76
CA LYS A 284 -19.89 1.69 -30.09
C LYS A 284 -18.74 2.68 -30.28
N ASN A 285 -18.19 3.19 -29.18
CA ASN A 285 -17.15 4.20 -29.14
C ASN A 285 -16.23 3.98 -27.94
N ALA A 286 -15.09 4.67 -27.90
CA ALA A 286 -14.09 4.52 -26.85
C ALA A 286 -14.62 4.92 -25.46
N LYS A 287 -15.49 5.93 -25.39
CA LYS A 287 -16.12 6.39 -24.14
C LYS A 287 -17.02 5.33 -23.52
N GLU A 288 -17.85 4.65 -24.31
CA GLU A 288 -18.69 3.54 -23.85
C GLU A 288 -17.85 2.35 -23.39
N ALA A 289 -16.81 1.99 -24.14
CA ALA A 289 -15.93 0.87 -23.78
C ALA A 289 -15.20 1.16 -22.46
N TRP A 290 -14.63 2.36 -22.33
CA TRP A 290 -13.97 2.82 -21.11
C TRP A 290 -14.93 2.92 -19.92
N GLY A 291 -16.13 3.46 -20.15
CA GLY A 291 -17.20 3.57 -19.15
C GLY A 291 -17.67 2.21 -18.64
N THR A 292 -17.81 1.22 -19.53
CA THR A 292 -18.17 -0.16 -19.15
C THR A 292 -17.11 -0.77 -18.25
N LEU A 293 -15.82 -0.69 -18.63
CA LEU A 293 -14.73 -1.19 -17.80
C LEU A 293 -14.63 -0.44 -16.46
N LYS A 294 -14.84 0.87 -16.46
CA LYS A 294 -14.84 1.69 -15.24
C LYS A 294 -15.98 1.28 -14.31
N ASN A 295 -17.19 1.12 -14.82
CA ASN A 295 -18.34 0.76 -14.00
C ASN A 295 -18.21 -0.66 -13.42
N GLU A 296 -17.71 -1.60 -14.22
CA GLU A 296 -17.59 -3.01 -13.84
C GLU A 296 -16.40 -3.27 -12.90
N PHE A 297 -15.23 -2.69 -13.18
CA PHE A 297 -13.98 -3.04 -12.46
C PHE A 297 -13.47 -1.97 -11.50
N LYS A 298 -13.85 -0.70 -11.68
CA LYS A 298 -13.62 0.34 -10.65
C LYS A 298 -14.69 0.29 -9.56
N GLY A 299 -15.89 -0.20 -9.92
CA GLY A 299 -17.10 -0.07 -9.12
C GLY A 299 -17.64 1.36 -9.17
N THR A 300 -18.94 1.52 -8.99
CA THR A 300 -19.51 2.84 -8.68
C THR A 300 -18.97 3.30 -7.32
N ASP A 301 -18.77 4.61 -7.14
CA ASP A 301 -18.27 5.26 -5.90
C ASP A 301 -19.12 4.96 -4.62
N LYS A 302 -20.04 4.00 -4.67
CA LYS A 302 -20.99 3.60 -3.63
C LYS A 302 -20.92 2.14 -3.18
N MET A 303 -19.94 1.33 -3.63
CA MET A 303 -19.76 -0.02 -3.05
C MET A 303 -18.61 -0.06 -2.04
N HIS A 304 -18.97 -0.23 -0.77
CA HIS A 304 -18.04 -0.61 0.28
C HIS A 304 -17.36 -1.93 -0.06
N ARG A 305 -16.02 -1.93 -0.08
CA ARG A 305 -15.19 -3.13 -0.13
C ARG A 305 -15.75 -4.17 0.84
N LEU A 306 -15.95 -5.42 0.38
CA LEU A 306 -16.42 -6.52 1.24
C LEU A 306 -15.60 -6.56 2.53
N PRO A 307 -16.24 -6.67 3.71
CA PRO A 307 -15.53 -6.68 4.97
C PRO A 307 -14.57 -7.87 4.99
N PHE A 308 -13.27 -7.57 5.11
CA PHE A 308 -12.26 -8.59 5.39
C PHE A 308 -12.64 -9.39 6.63
N PRO A 309 -12.21 -10.66 6.76
CA PRO A 309 -12.41 -11.45 7.97
C PRO A 309 -11.98 -10.62 9.18
N LYS A 310 -12.90 -10.39 10.13
CA LYS A 310 -12.61 -9.62 11.34
C LYS A 310 -11.51 -10.36 12.11
N THR A 311 -10.27 -9.88 12.05
CA THR A 311 -9.24 -10.30 12.99
C THR A 311 -9.63 -9.73 14.36
N TYR A 312 -10.08 -10.61 15.26
CA TYR A 312 -10.58 -10.29 16.61
C TYR A 312 -9.49 -9.83 17.59
N TRP A 313 -8.44 -9.14 17.13
CA TRP A 313 -7.42 -8.60 18.02
C TRP A 313 -7.77 -7.17 18.41
N ARG A 314 -8.54 -7.02 19.50
CA ARG A 314 -8.83 -5.74 20.15
C ARG A 314 -8.12 -5.70 21.49
N VAL A 315 -7.55 -4.54 21.81
CA VAL A 315 -7.01 -4.31 23.15
C VAL A 315 -8.15 -4.22 24.18
N LYS A 316 -7.89 -4.67 25.42
CA LYS A 316 -8.92 -4.77 26.48
C LYS A 316 -8.87 -3.64 27.52
N ALA A 317 -8.05 -2.61 27.29
CA ALA A 317 -7.92 -1.47 28.21
C ALA A 317 -7.52 -0.19 27.47
N PRO A 318 -7.84 1.00 28.03
CA PRO A 318 -7.43 2.29 27.47
C PRO A 318 -5.91 2.39 27.29
N LEU A 319 -5.46 3.12 26.28
CA LEU A 319 -4.05 3.44 25.98
C LEU A 319 -3.13 2.26 25.67
N LYS A 320 -3.66 1.03 25.57
CA LYS A 320 -2.89 -0.13 25.11
C LYS A 320 -2.50 -0.01 23.63
N LEU A 321 -3.34 0.65 22.83
CA LEU A 321 -3.09 0.93 21.42
C LEU A 321 -3.80 2.24 21.04
N VAL A 322 -3.03 3.21 20.55
CA VAL A 322 -3.55 4.45 19.97
C VAL A 322 -3.16 4.49 18.50
N HIS A 323 -4.14 4.78 17.64
CA HIS A 323 -3.96 5.01 16.21
C HIS A 323 -3.78 6.51 15.98
N ALA A 324 -2.83 6.88 15.14
CA ALA A 324 -2.59 8.27 14.76
C ALA A 324 -2.59 8.44 13.24
N ASP A 325 -3.16 9.54 12.76
CA ASP A 325 -3.15 9.89 11.35
C ASP A 325 -3.19 11.42 11.17
N ILE A 326 -2.57 11.91 10.09
CA ILE A 326 -2.50 13.34 9.77
C ILE A 326 -3.28 13.60 8.49
N TRP A 327 -4.28 14.46 8.59
CA TRP A 327 -5.05 14.94 7.45
C TRP A 327 -4.52 16.29 6.95
N GLY A 328 -4.46 16.44 5.62
CA GLY A 328 -4.12 17.68 4.92
C GLY A 328 -3.07 17.48 3.80
N PRO A 329 -2.59 18.57 3.18
CA PRO A 329 -2.93 19.96 3.49
C PRO A 329 -4.34 20.35 3.04
N SER A 330 -5.02 21.17 3.84
CA SER A 330 -6.21 21.89 3.39
C SER A 330 -5.81 22.95 2.34
N SER A 331 -6.64 23.09 1.31
CA SER A 331 -6.53 24.17 0.32
C SER A 331 -6.85 25.53 0.94
N THR A 332 -7.77 25.57 1.90
CA THR A 332 -8.12 26.79 2.66
C THR A 332 -7.50 26.69 4.06
N PRO A 333 -6.56 27.58 4.44
CA PRO A 333 -6.08 27.66 5.81
C PRO A 333 -7.23 27.91 6.78
N SER A 334 -7.13 27.37 8.00
CA SER A 334 -8.12 27.67 9.04
C SER A 334 -8.07 29.15 9.43
N PHE A 335 -9.04 29.62 10.21
CA PHE A 335 -9.03 30.99 10.74
C PHE A 335 -7.73 31.28 11.52
N GLY A 336 -7.26 30.31 12.32
CA GLY A 336 -5.95 30.35 12.98
C GLY A 336 -4.72 29.98 12.11
N GLY A 337 -4.84 29.98 10.78
CA GLY A 337 -3.72 29.72 9.85
C GLY A 337 -3.22 28.28 9.79
N ARG A 338 -3.96 27.31 10.35
CA ARG A 338 -3.57 25.88 10.35
C ARG A 338 -3.92 25.25 9.00
N ARG A 339 -3.15 24.24 8.58
CA ARG A 339 -3.34 23.55 7.29
C ARG A 339 -3.54 22.05 7.41
N TYR A 340 -3.27 21.50 8.58
CA TYR A 340 -3.38 20.07 8.85
C TYR A 340 -4.08 19.87 10.19
N PHE A 341 -4.62 18.68 10.40
CA PHE A 341 -4.96 18.23 11.73
C PHE A 341 -4.42 16.82 11.97
N LEU A 342 -3.95 16.59 13.19
CA LEU A 342 -3.48 15.32 13.70
C LEU A 342 -4.58 14.71 14.55
N LEU A 343 -5.02 13.51 14.20
CA LEU A 343 -6.04 12.76 14.93
C LEU A 343 -5.38 11.61 15.69
N PHE A 344 -5.68 11.51 16.99
CA PHE A 344 -5.40 10.33 17.81
C PHE A 344 -6.70 9.61 18.15
N VAL A 345 -6.71 8.29 18.04
CA VAL A 345 -7.87 7.44 18.34
C VAL A 345 -7.44 6.29 19.24
N ASP A 346 -8.00 6.23 20.45
CA ASP A 346 -7.80 5.08 21.34
C ASP A 346 -8.56 3.84 20.82
N ASP A 347 -7.90 2.69 20.75
CA ASP A 347 -8.51 1.50 20.16
C ASP A 347 -9.59 0.86 21.05
N TYR A 348 -9.45 0.99 22.38
CA TYR A 348 -10.40 0.42 23.34
C TYR A 348 -11.67 1.28 23.44
N THR A 349 -11.52 2.54 23.83
CA THR A 349 -12.62 3.47 24.12
C THR A 349 -13.17 4.16 22.87
N ARG A 350 -12.42 4.17 21.76
CA ARG A 350 -12.71 4.98 20.57
C ARG A 350 -12.74 6.48 20.83
N MET A 351 -12.20 6.93 21.98
CA MET A 351 -12.04 8.34 22.28
C MET A 351 -11.06 8.96 21.29
N MET A 352 -11.40 10.16 20.83
CA MET A 352 -10.67 10.88 19.79
C MET A 352 -10.15 12.22 20.31
N TRP A 353 -8.91 12.56 19.92
CA TRP A 353 -8.29 13.85 20.19
C TRP A 353 -7.74 14.43 18.89
N VAL A 354 -7.96 15.73 18.68
CA VAL A 354 -7.48 16.45 17.50
C VAL A 354 -6.55 17.58 17.89
N TYR A 355 -5.49 17.74 17.12
CA TYR A 355 -4.55 18.86 17.22
C TYR A 355 -4.42 19.50 15.85
N PHE A 356 -4.60 20.82 15.76
CA PHE A 356 -4.49 21.55 14.50
C PHE A 356 -3.08 22.11 14.35
N ILE A 357 -2.40 21.75 13.26
CA ILE A 357 -0.99 22.07 13.04
C ILE A 357 -0.78 22.83 11.72
N GLN A 358 0.31 23.61 11.66
CA GLN A 358 0.63 24.39 10.46
C GLN A 358 1.52 23.60 9.52
N GLN A 359 2.47 22.85 10.08
CA GLN A 359 3.36 21.96 9.35
C GLN A 359 3.30 20.55 9.94
N LYS A 360 3.63 19.55 9.13
CA LYS A 360 3.66 18.15 9.55
C LYS A 360 4.73 17.86 10.61
N SER A 361 5.80 18.65 10.64
CA SER A 361 6.87 18.60 11.65
C SER A 361 6.38 18.91 13.07
N ASP A 362 5.28 19.67 13.22
CA ASP A 362 4.69 20.01 14.53
C ASP A 362 4.07 18.79 15.23
N ALA A 363 3.84 17.68 14.50
CA ALA A 363 3.17 16.49 15.01
C ALA A 363 3.86 15.87 16.24
N PHE A 364 5.19 15.93 16.30
CA PHE A 364 5.93 15.41 17.46
C PHE A 364 5.64 16.21 18.74
N SER A 365 5.60 17.54 18.64
CA SER A 365 5.27 18.40 19.79
C SER A 365 3.86 18.12 20.28
N CYS A 366 2.88 18.04 19.37
CA CYS A 366 1.50 17.66 19.72
C CYS A 366 1.41 16.26 20.33
N PHE A 367 2.21 15.30 19.88
CA PHE A 367 2.24 13.96 20.47
C PHE A 367 2.71 13.97 21.92
N LYS A 368 3.74 14.77 22.27
CA LYS A 368 4.21 14.90 23.65
C LYS A 368 3.12 15.47 24.56
N GLU A 369 2.44 16.53 24.11
CA GLU A 369 1.31 17.14 24.84
C GLU A 369 0.16 16.14 25.02
N PHE A 370 -0.21 15.45 23.94
CA PHE A 370 -1.22 14.41 23.95
C PHE A 370 -0.90 13.32 24.98
N LYS A 371 0.29 12.73 24.91
CA LYS A 371 0.73 11.67 25.83
C LYS A 371 0.62 12.12 27.28
N ALA A 372 1.20 13.28 27.61
CA ALA A 372 1.21 13.80 28.98
C ALA A 372 -0.22 14.01 29.51
N LEU A 373 -1.11 14.54 28.68
CA LEU A 373 -2.51 14.78 29.04
C LEU A 373 -3.25 13.46 29.29
N VAL A 374 -3.24 12.54 28.33
CA VAL A 374 -4.08 11.33 28.40
C VAL A 374 -3.62 10.35 29.47
N GLU A 375 -2.31 10.25 29.73
CA GLU A 375 -1.79 9.38 30.77
C GLU A 375 -2.12 9.92 32.16
N LYS A 376 -1.95 11.23 32.38
CA LYS A 376 -2.28 11.86 33.67
C LYS A 376 -3.78 11.82 33.95
N GLN A 377 -4.61 11.96 32.92
CA GLN A 377 -6.06 11.98 33.04
C GLN A 377 -6.66 10.59 33.28
N SER A 378 -6.10 9.56 32.63
CA SER A 378 -6.64 8.19 32.71
C SER A 378 -5.97 7.32 33.76
N GLY A 379 -4.79 7.71 34.26
CA GLY A 379 -3.93 6.84 35.08
C GLY A 379 -3.32 5.65 34.33
N HIS A 380 -3.57 5.53 33.02
CA HIS A 380 -3.03 4.47 32.17
C HIS A 380 -1.81 4.99 31.40
N SER A 381 -0.85 4.12 31.08
CA SER A 381 0.29 4.49 30.23
C SER A 381 0.06 4.06 28.78
N LEU A 382 0.45 4.92 27.84
CA LEU A 382 0.46 4.62 26.41
C LEU A 382 1.48 3.51 26.12
N LYS A 383 1.04 2.40 25.52
CA LYS A 383 1.90 1.24 25.23
C LYS A 383 2.31 1.12 23.77
N ILE A 384 1.35 1.28 22.86
CA ILE A 384 1.56 1.12 21.43
C ILE A 384 1.01 2.34 20.70
N LEU A 385 1.85 2.98 19.90
CA LEU A 385 1.44 4.00 18.94
C LEU A 385 1.49 3.37 17.55
N ARG A 386 0.36 3.34 16.86
CA ARG A 386 0.27 2.89 15.48
C ARG A 386 0.08 4.09 14.56
N THR A 387 1.00 4.25 13.63
CA THR A 387 0.96 5.32 12.61
C THR A 387 1.05 4.69 11.22
N ASP A 388 0.64 5.44 10.21
CA ASP A 388 0.99 5.09 8.84
C ASP A 388 2.52 5.26 8.60
N ARG A 389 3.01 4.77 7.46
CA ARG A 389 4.44 4.88 7.09
C ARG A 389 4.84 6.25 6.54
N ARG A 390 3.98 7.28 6.62
CA ARG A 390 4.38 8.63 6.21
C ARG A 390 5.47 9.15 7.16
N GLY A 391 6.49 9.79 6.59
CA GLY A 391 7.75 10.12 7.27
C GLY A 391 7.65 11.04 8.49
N GLU A 392 6.47 11.59 8.75
CA GLU A 392 6.14 12.57 9.79
C GLU A 392 6.36 12.01 11.20
N PHE A 393 6.22 10.70 11.37
CA PHE A 393 6.46 9.98 12.62
C PHE A 393 7.75 9.16 12.64
N ASN A 394 8.64 9.31 11.63
CA ASN A 394 9.81 8.45 11.44
C ASN A 394 11.15 9.15 11.71
N GLY A 395 11.14 10.40 12.20
CA GLY A 395 12.37 11.08 12.61
C GLY A 395 13.05 10.36 13.79
N HIS A 396 14.38 10.33 13.79
CA HIS A 396 15.18 9.72 14.86
C HIS A 396 14.80 10.23 16.26
N ILE A 397 14.48 11.52 16.38
CA ILE A 397 14.04 12.15 17.63
C ILE A 397 12.74 11.52 18.15
N PHE A 398 11.77 11.26 17.26
CA PHE A 398 10.49 10.64 17.62
C PHE A 398 10.69 9.21 18.08
N ILE A 399 11.51 8.44 17.36
CA ILE A 399 11.81 7.04 17.68
C ILE A 399 12.52 6.94 19.02
N ASN A 400 13.54 7.77 19.27
CA ASN A 400 14.26 7.81 20.54
C ASN A 400 13.30 8.15 21.69
N PHE A 401 12.49 9.20 21.54
CA PHE A 401 11.49 9.56 22.55
C PHE A 401 10.53 8.40 22.86
N CYS A 402 10.05 7.68 21.85
CA CYS A 402 9.20 6.50 22.06
C CYS A 402 9.95 5.40 22.82
N ASN A 403 11.20 5.11 22.46
CA ASN A 403 12.01 4.09 23.14
C ASN A 403 12.27 4.47 24.61
N ASP A 404 12.63 5.73 24.87
CA ASP A 404 12.90 6.25 26.21
C ASP A 404 11.67 6.16 27.13
N HIS A 405 10.47 6.29 26.55
CA HIS A 405 9.20 6.19 27.27
C HIS A 405 8.57 4.78 27.21
N GLY A 406 9.27 3.79 26.64
CA GLY A 406 8.78 2.41 26.52
C GLY A 406 7.54 2.25 25.62
N ILE A 407 7.35 3.14 24.66
CA ILE A 407 6.25 3.11 23.68
C ILE A 407 6.69 2.32 22.45
N LYS A 408 6.01 1.21 22.15
CA LYS A 408 6.23 0.46 20.93
C LYS A 408 5.58 1.19 19.75
N LYS A 409 6.38 1.53 18.74
CA LYS A 409 5.87 2.09 17.49
C LYS A 409 5.54 0.99 16.49
N GLU A 410 4.29 0.93 16.05
CA GLU A 410 3.85 0.01 15.00
C GLU A 410 3.62 0.78 13.70
N LEU A 411 4.36 0.42 12.67
CA LEU A 411 4.18 0.96 11.32
C LEU A 411 3.29 0.02 10.52
N THR A 412 2.22 0.54 9.91
CA THR A 412 1.39 -0.28 9.00
C THR A 412 2.21 -0.81 7.83
N VAL A 413 1.96 -2.05 7.39
CA VAL A 413 2.65 -2.61 6.22
C VAL A 413 2.06 -1.99 4.94
N HIS A 414 2.90 -1.67 3.95
CA HIS A 414 2.42 -1.24 2.62
C HIS A 414 1.45 -2.30 2.06
N HIS A 415 0.29 -1.85 1.59
CA HIS A 415 -0.84 -2.67 1.13
C HIS A 415 -1.70 -3.36 2.22
N THR A 416 -1.59 -2.97 3.50
CA THR A 416 -2.61 -3.27 4.53
C THR A 416 -3.27 -2.02 5.12
N PRO A 417 -4.17 -1.33 4.38
CA PRO A 417 -4.92 -0.18 4.90
C PRO A 417 -5.70 -0.49 6.19
N GLN A 418 -5.98 -1.76 6.48
CA GLN A 418 -6.76 -2.19 7.63
C GLN A 418 -6.05 -1.94 8.98
N GLN A 419 -4.71 -1.90 9.01
CA GLN A 419 -3.97 -1.80 10.28
C GLN A 419 -4.10 -0.43 10.95
N ASN A 420 -4.10 0.67 10.17
CA ASN A 420 -4.44 2.04 10.63
C ASN A 420 -5.83 2.49 10.15
N GLY A 421 -6.60 1.58 9.54
CA GLY A 421 -7.91 1.88 8.95
C GLY A 421 -8.95 2.35 9.96
N ILE A 422 -8.66 2.33 11.26
CA ILE A 422 -9.47 2.99 12.29
C ILE A 422 -9.31 4.51 12.21
N ALA A 423 -8.08 5.03 12.26
CA ALA A 423 -7.84 6.46 12.20
C ALA A 423 -8.20 7.02 10.81
N GLU A 424 -7.86 6.32 9.73
CA GLU A 424 -8.20 6.73 8.36
C GLU A 424 -9.72 6.84 8.14
N ARG A 425 -10.48 5.81 8.52
CA ARG A 425 -11.96 5.86 8.41
C ARG A 425 -12.55 6.97 9.28
N LYS A 426 -11.98 7.22 10.46
CA LYS A 426 -12.42 8.32 11.32
C LYS A 426 -12.14 9.67 10.70
N ASN A 427 -10.98 9.87 10.09
CA ASN A 427 -10.66 11.09 9.35
C ASN A 427 -11.68 11.35 8.23
N ILE A 428 -12.03 10.33 7.45
CA ILE A 428 -13.08 10.43 6.41
C ILE A 428 -14.41 10.89 7.02
N THR A 429 -14.92 10.18 8.02
CA THR A 429 -16.19 10.55 8.68
C THR A 429 -16.16 11.96 9.26
N ILE A 430 -15.06 12.37 9.89
CA ILE A 430 -14.92 13.69 10.50
C ILE A 430 -14.97 14.79 9.43
N VAL A 431 -14.28 14.59 8.32
CA VAL A 431 -14.22 15.56 7.22
C VAL A 431 -15.57 15.68 6.51
N GLU A 432 -16.23 14.56 6.24
CA GLU A 432 -17.58 14.55 5.63
C GLU A 432 -18.59 15.28 6.51
N MET A 433 -18.64 14.96 7.82
CA MET A 433 -19.52 15.66 8.76
C MET A 433 -19.19 17.16 8.83
N ALA A 434 -17.91 17.52 8.86
CA ALA A 434 -17.51 18.93 8.90
C ALA A 434 -17.91 19.68 7.62
N GLN A 435 -17.78 19.06 6.45
CA GLN A 435 -18.24 19.61 5.18
C GLN A 435 -19.76 19.82 5.18
N SER A 436 -20.54 18.84 5.64
CA SER A 436 -21.99 18.97 5.75
C SER A 436 -22.41 20.10 6.69
N MET A 437 -21.75 20.24 7.85
CA MET A 437 -22.02 21.32 8.80
C MET A 437 -21.71 22.71 8.22
N LEU A 438 -20.61 22.85 7.49
CA LEU A 438 -20.25 24.09 6.79
C LEU A 438 -21.28 24.46 5.72
N GLN A 439 -21.65 23.49 4.87
CA GLN A 439 -22.57 23.71 3.75
C GLN A 439 -23.98 24.06 4.24
N HIS A 440 -24.50 23.34 5.23
CA HIS A 440 -25.84 23.57 5.75
C HIS A 440 -26.05 24.96 6.36
N LYS A 441 -24.97 25.58 6.88
CA LYS A 441 -25.02 26.92 7.50
C LYS A 441 -24.35 28.00 6.65
N ASN A 442 -23.96 27.67 5.42
CA ASN A 442 -23.25 28.57 4.51
C ASN A 442 -22.07 29.30 5.18
N LEU A 443 -21.31 28.57 6.01
CA LEU A 443 -20.21 29.12 6.76
C LEU A 443 -18.92 29.14 5.93
N PRO A 444 -18.03 30.12 6.15
CA PRO A 444 -16.81 30.22 5.36
C PRO A 444 -15.88 29.02 5.62
N LYS A 445 -15.22 28.55 4.55
CA LYS A 445 -14.38 27.35 4.56
C LYS A 445 -13.18 27.45 5.51
N ASN A 446 -12.76 28.66 5.88
CA ASN A 446 -11.69 28.88 6.85
C ASN A 446 -12.06 28.43 8.29
N LEU A 447 -13.33 28.12 8.58
CA LEU A 447 -13.76 27.59 9.88
C LEU A 447 -13.68 26.07 10.00
N TRP A 448 -13.04 25.41 9.02
CA TRP A 448 -12.98 23.96 9.00
C TRP A 448 -12.38 23.38 10.30
N ALA A 449 -11.45 24.08 10.96
CA ALA A 449 -10.83 23.59 12.19
C ALA A 449 -11.82 23.60 13.36
N GLU A 450 -12.57 24.68 13.54
CA GLU A 450 -13.60 24.83 14.56
C GLU A 450 -14.74 23.82 14.37
N VAL A 451 -15.12 23.58 13.12
CA VAL A 451 -16.12 22.58 12.75
C VAL A 451 -15.61 21.17 13.02
N VAL A 452 -14.39 20.83 12.61
CA VAL A 452 -13.76 19.52 12.89
C VAL A 452 -13.68 19.27 14.40
N SER A 453 -13.28 20.28 15.18
CA SER A 453 -13.27 20.19 16.64
C SER A 453 -14.66 19.89 17.20
N THR A 454 -15.69 20.54 16.66
CA THR A 454 -17.09 20.33 17.05
C THR A 454 -17.58 18.93 16.67
N THR A 455 -17.28 18.47 15.46
CA THR A 455 -17.60 17.11 14.98
C THR A 455 -17.02 16.05 15.92
N ILE A 456 -15.75 16.20 16.33
CA ILE A 456 -15.11 15.26 17.25
C ILE A 456 -15.74 15.32 18.64
N TYR A 457 -16.08 16.52 19.12
CA TYR A 457 -16.78 16.69 20.38
C TYR A 457 -18.13 15.95 20.41
N ILE A 458 -18.89 16.04 19.31
CA ILE A 458 -20.17 15.33 19.10
C ILE A 458 -19.90 13.82 19.05
N LEU A 459 -18.97 13.37 18.19
CA LEU A 459 -18.70 11.94 18.02
C LEU A 459 -18.21 11.26 19.29
N ASN A 460 -17.44 11.94 20.14
CA ASN A 460 -17.04 11.42 21.45
C ASN A 460 -18.23 11.24 22.42
N ARG A 461 -19.35 11.92 22.17
CA ARG A 461 -20.60 11.84 22.95
C ARG A 461 -21.73 11.12 22.21
N SER A 462 -21.44 10.53 21.06
CA SER A 462 -22.38 9.73 20.29
C SER A 462 -22.11 8.23 20.50
N PRO A 463 -23.15 7.39 20.56
CA PRO A 463 -22.97 5.94 20.64
C PRO A 463 -22.20 5.40 19.44
N THR A 464 -21.39 4.37 19.65
CA THR A 464 -20.69 3.69 18.53
C THR A 464 -20.95 2.19 18.58
N LYS A 465 -21.10 1.53 17.42
CA LYS A 465 -21.29 0.07 17.36
C LYS A 465 -20.16 -0.73 18.01
N VAL A 466 -18.97 -0.13 18.15
CA VAL A 466 -17.77 -0.78 18.68
C VAL A 466 -17.71 -0.73 20.21
N VAL A 467 -18.29 0.30 20.82
CA VAL A 467 -18.42 0.44 22.27
C VAL A 467 -19.89 0.22 22.60
N LEU A 468 -20.25 -1.04 22.85
CA LEU A 468 -21.65 -1.46 22.96
C LEU A 468 -22.38 -0.64 24.04
N ASN A 469 -23.46 0.04 23.64
CA ASN A 469 -24.33 0.83 24.52
C ASN A 469 -23.62 1.95 25.32
N MET A 470 -22.45 2.41 24.88
CA MET A 470 -21.75 3.52 25.50
C MET A 470 -21.17 4.48 24.46
N THR A 471 -20.99 5.73 24.87
CA THR A 471 -20.24 6.74 24.14
C THR A 471 -18.73 6.56 24.38
N PRO A 472 -17.87 7.02 23.45
CA PRO A 472 -16.42 7.06 23.71
C PRO A 472 -16.05 7.81 24.99
N TYR A 473 -16.80 8.88 25.31
CA TYR A 473 -16.66 9.64 26.55
C TYR A 473 -16.95 8.78 27.78
N GLU A 474 -18.05 8.04 27.77
CA GLU A 474 -18.39 7.10 28.86
C GLU A 474 -17.32 6.02 29.03
N ALA A 475 -16.85 5.43 27.93
CA ALA A 475 -15.81 4.41 27.99
C ALA A 475 -14.47 4.95 28.51
N TRP A 476 -14.18 6.24 28.32
CA TRP A 476 -12.94 6.87 28.77
C TRP A 476 -13.01 7.38 30.21
N PHE A 477 -14.09 8.06 30.59
CA PHE A 477 -14.24 8.70 31.90
C PHE A 477 -15.03 7.87 32.91
N ASN A 478 -15.63 6.76 32.48
CA ASN A 478 -16.57 5.97 33.26
C ASN A 478 -17.76 6.79 33.82
N ARG A 479 -18.19 7.83 33.07
CA ARG A 479 -19.33 8.69 33.41
C ARG A 479 -20.07 9.14 32.16
N LYS A 480 -21.40 9.28 32.25
CA LYS A 480 -22.22 9.77 31.15
C LYS A 480 -21.90 11.23 30.81
N PRO A 481 -21.72 11.61 29.53
CA PRO A 481 -21.61 13.00 29.16
C PRO A 481 -22.95 13.71 29.35
N THR A 482 -22.91 14.95 29.83
CA THR A 482 -24.03 15.87 29.66
C THR A 482 -24.07 16.35 28.20
N VAL A 483 -25.29 16.54 27.68
CA VAL A 483 -25.53 17.04 26.30
C VAL A 483 -26.48 18.24 26.27
N ASP A 484 -26.96 18.70 27.42
CA ASP A 484 -27.95 19.79 27.53
C ASP A 484 -27.43 21.13 26.98
N HIS A 485 -26.11 21.30 26.96
CA HIS A 485 -25.44 22.47 26.39
C HIS A 485 -25.32 22.41 24.86
N PHE A 486 -25.75 21.34 24.20
CA PHE A 486 -25.78 21.29 22.75
C PHE A 486 -26.76 22.30 22.18
N LYS A 487 -26.24 23.10 21.25
CA LYS A 487 -26.99 24.05 20.43
C LYS A 487 -26.76 23.71 18.97
N VAL A 488 -27.71 24.10 18.13
CA VAL A 488 -27.56 23.96 16.68
C VAL A 488 -26.31 24.73 16.25
N PHE A 489 -25.37 24.04 15.61
CA PHE A 489 -24.15 24.67 15.12
C PHE A 489 -24.50 25.83 14.17
N GLY A 490 -23.82 26.97 14.30
CA GLY A 490 -24.13 28.18 13.53
C GLY A 490 -25.45 28.85 13.89
N CYS A 491 -26.05 28.56 15.05
CA CYS A 491 -27.17 29.37 15.55
C CYS A 491 -26.72 30.77 15.95
N VAL A 492 -27.64 31.73 15.92
CA VAL A 492 -27.41 33.07 16.46
C VAL A 492 -27.16 32.95 17.96
N ALA A 493 -26.08 33.56 18.42
CA ALA A 493 -25.69 33.66 19.81
C ALA A 493 -25.46 35.14 20.16
N TYR A 494 -25.81 35.52 21.37
CA TYR A 494 -25.62 36.87 21.88
C TYR A 494 -24.50 36.84 22.94
N SER A 495 -23.46 37.64 22.73
CA SER A 495 -22.38 37.80 23.69
C SER A 495 -22.65 38.99 24.60
N HIS A 496 -22.70 38.75 25.91
CA HIS A 496 -22.90 39.81 26.89
C HIS A 496 -21.63 40.67 27.01
N ILE A 497 -21.74 41.97 26.76
CA ILE A 497 -20.64 42.92 26.91
C ILE A 497 -20.48 43.27 28.40
N PRO A 498 -19.31 43.13 29.05
CA PRO A 498 -19.15 43.53 30.45
C PRO A 498 -19.50 45.01 30.66
N LYS A 499 -20.10 45.36 31.81
CA LYS A 499 -20.53 46.75 32.10
C LYS A 499 -19.37 47.77 32.06
N GLU A 500 -18.16 47.31 32.36
CA GLU A 500 -16.91 48.10 32.33
C GLU A 500 -16.54 48.56 30.92
N ASN A 501 -17.02 47.86 29.88
CA ASN A 501 -16.78 48.15 28.47
C ASN A 501 -18.01 48.76 27.78
N ARG A 502 -18.94 49.35 28.56
CA ARG A 502 -20.16 50.00 28.06
C ARG A 502 -20.18 51.46 28.49
N GLU A 503 -20.42 52.37 27.57
CA GLU A 503 -20.85 53.74 27.86
C GLU A 503 -22.37 53.79 28.10
N LYS A 504 -22.88 54.92 28.62
CA LYS A 504 -24.33 55.11 28.81
C LYS A 504 -25.01 55.04 27.43
N LEU A 505 -25.99 54.14 27.30
CA LEU A 505 -26.79 53.82 26.09
C LEU A 505 -26.17 52.79 25.12
N ASP A 506 -25.02 52.18 25.44
CA ASP A 506 -24.47 51.11 24.61
C ASP A 506 -25.31 49.82 24.64
N GLU A 507 -25.31 49.12 23.50
CA GLU A 507 -25.92 47.80 23.38
C GLU A 507 -25.36 46.83 24.43
N LYS A 508 -26.26 46.13 25.11
CA LYS A 508 -25.89 45.19 26.18
C LYS A 508 -25.29 43.89 25.62
N GLU A 509 -25.58 43.58 24.35
CA GLU A 509 -25.31 42.29 23.74
C GLU A 509 -24.88 42.45 22.29
N LYS A 510 -23.91 41.65 21.83
CA LYS A 510 -23.48 41.59 20.43
C LYS A 510 -23.93 40.27 19.80
N SER A 511 -24.62 40.32 18.66
CA SER A 511 -25.02 39.14 17.91
C SER A 511 -23.83 38.54 17.13
N ALA A 512 -23.74 37.22 17.13
CA ALA A 512 -22.70 36.44 16.48
C ALA A 512 -23.23 35.04 16.13
N SER A 513 -22.49 34.29 15.33
CA SER A 513 -22.84 32.90 15.01
C SER A 513 -22.02 31.94 15.87
N LEU A 514 -22.66 30.91 16.43
CA LEU A 514 -21.98 29.90 17.24
C LEU A 514 -21.05 29.04 16.35
N SER A 515 -19.75 29.26 16.47
CA SER A 515 -18.73 28.63 15.61
C SER A 515 -18.05 27.41 16.21
N ALA A 516 -18.21 27.13 17.52
CA ALA A 516 -17.63 25.93 18.15
C ALA A 516 -18.38 25.49 19.41
N ILE A 517 -18.49 24.17 19.61
CA ILE A 517 -18.93 23.56 20.88
C ILE A 517 -17.69 22.96 21.54
N VAL A 518 -16.98 23.76 22.31
CA VAL A 518 -15.95 23.30 23.26
C VAL A 518 -16.32 23.92 24.60
N THR A 519 -15.95 23.30 25.71
CA THR A 519 -16.24 23.76 27.09
C THR A 519 -15.86 25.22 27.39
N ASN A 520 -15.17 25.90 26.47
CA ASN A 520 -15.15 27.36 26.36
C ASN A 520 -15.81 27.76 25.03
N LEU A 521 -17.00 28.36 25.10
CA LEU A 521 -17.69 28.95 23.95
C LEU A 521 -16.77 30.00 23.31
N LYS A 522 -16.15 29.68 22.17
CA LYS A 522 -15.58 30.71 21.29
C LYS A 522 -16.70 31.26 20.42
N VAL A 523 -17.21 32.43 20.79
CA VAL A 523 -18.12 33.22 19.98
C VAL A 523 -17.27 34.00 18.97
N THR A 524 -17.52 33.81 17.68
CA THR A 524 -16.78 34.51 16.62
C THR A 524 -17.73 35.51 15.95
N ASN A 525 -17.39 36.80 15.97
CA ASN A 525 -18.19 37.85 15.36
C ASN A 525 -18.07 37.79 13.83
N TYR A 526 -19.19 37.61 13.13
CA TYR A 526 -19.26 37.65 11.64
C TYR A 526 -19.87 38.95 11.12
N SER A 527 -19.93 40.01 11.93
CA SER A 527 -20.73 41.20 11.64
C SER A 527 -20.27 42.02 10.43
N ASN A 528 -19.06 41.80 9.90
CA ASN A 528 -18.48 42.67 8.85
C ASN A 528 -18.25 42.01 7.47
N GLN A 529 -18.76 40.80 7.19
CA GLN A 529 -18.56 40.15 5.88
C GLN A 529 -19.84 39.79 5.11
N ILE A 530 -21.02 40.18 5.59
CA ILE A 530 -22.30 39.94 4.87
C ILE A 530 -22.74 41.16 4.04
N GLN A 531 -22.01 42.28 4.07
CA GLN A 531 -22.34 43.47 3.25
C GLN A 531 -21.64 43.55 1.88
N SER A 532 -20.91 42.53 1.44
CA SER A 532 -20.41 42.48 0.06
C SER A 532 -20.35 41.06 -0.50
N SER A 533 -21.49 40.57 -0.96
CA SER A 533 -21.58 39.50 -1.96
C SER A 533 -22.83 39.68 -2.79
#